data_AF-A0A150G0U6-F1
#
_entry.id   AF-A0A150G0U6-F1
#
_cell.length_a   1.000
_cell.length_b   1.000
_cell.length_c   1.000
_cell.angle_alpha   90.00
_cell.angle_beta   90.00
_cell.angle_gamma   90.00
#
_symmetry.space_group_name_H-M   'P 1'
#
loop_
_entity.id
_entity.type
_entity.pdbx_description
1 polymer ?
#
loop_
_entity_poly.entity_id
_entity_poly.type
_entity_poly.pdbx_seq_one_letter_code
_entity_poly.pdbx_strand_id
1 'polypeptide(L)'
;MPLPTRSVPPLPLRSAPPSPSPPPPPPHAVDWWSLGILIFELLYGTTPFRGARRDETFENIIKAPLRFPAKPAVSDECRDLIEKLLVKDVPRRLGTRAGANEIKAHPWFKSINWALLRNEAPPYVPRRASKNAGGSGAGSGAFENF
;
A
#
# COMPACT_ATOMS: atom_id res chain seq x y z
N MET A 1 11.19 -56.85 -55.88
CA MET A 1 9.82 -56.47 -55.43
C MET A 1 9.97 -55.35 -54.40
N PRO A 2 9.53 -54.11 -54.68
CA PRO A 2 9.46 -53.05 -53.67
C PRO A 2 8.05 -53.01 -53.03
N LEU A 3 8.01 -52.82 -51.70
CA LEU A 3 6.77 -52.71 -50.93
C LEU A 3 6.12 -51.33 -51.14
N PRO A 4 4.78 -51.23 -51.18
CA PRO A 4 4.11 -49.94 -51.34
C PRO A 4 4.16 -49.13 -50.04
N THR A 5 4.68 -47.91 -50.14
CA THR A 5 4.66 -46.90 -49.07
C THR A 5 3.23 -46.46 -48.81
N ARG A 6 2.65 -46.88 -47.68
CA ARG A 6 1.36 -46.35 -47.20
C ARG A 6 1.54 -44.91 -46.73
N SER A 7 1.00 -43.97 -47.51
CA SER A 7 0.89 -42.56 -47.13
C SER A 7 -0.06 -42.42 -45.94
N VAL A 8 0.45 -41.91 -44.82
CA VAL A 8 -0.33 -41.63 -43.60
C VAL A 8 -1.01 -40.27 -43.78
N PRO A 9 -2.35 -40.16 -43.62
CA PRO A 9 -3.03 -38.89 -43.76
C PRO A 9 -2.66 -37.92 -42.61
N PRO A 10 -2.56 -36.61 -42.87
CA PRO A 10 -2.23 -35.62 -41.85
C PRO A 10 -3.33 -35.53 -40.79
N LEU A 11 -2.93 -35.54 -39.52
CA LEU A 11 -3.84 -35.35 -38.37
C LEU A 11 -4.53 -33.97 -38.46
N PRO A 12 -5.83 -33.86 -38.12
CA PRO A 12 -6.48 -32.56 -38.05
C PRO A 12 -5.87 -31.72 -36.92
N LEU A 13 -5.57 -30.46 -37.22
CA LEU A 13 -5.07 -29.48 -36.26
C LEU A 13 -6.12 -29.25 -35.17
N ARG A 14 -5.98 -29.92 -34.04
CA ARG A 14 -6.79 -29.68 -32.84
C ARG A 14 -6.57 -28.24 -32.41
N SER A 15 -7.63 -27.44 -32.46
CA SER A 15 -7.63 -26.05 -31.99
C SER A 15 -7.00 -25.99 -30.60
N ALA A 16 -5.98 -25.15 -30.46
CA ALA A 16 -5.34 -24.93 -29.18
C ALA A 16 -6.39 -24.44 -28.16
N PRO A 17 -6.38 -24.92 -26.91
CA PRO A 17 -7.30 -24.44 -25.90
C PRO A 17 -7.11 -22.94 -25.69
N PRO A 18 -8.19 -22.18 -25.39
CA PRO A 18 -8.09 -20.76 -25.09
C PRO A 18 -7.09 -20.55 -23.95
N SER A 19 -6.16 -19.60 -24.14
CA SER A 19 -5.16 -19.26 -23.13
C SER A 19 -5.84 -18.96 -21.78
N PRO A 20 -5.34 -19.48 -20.65
CA PRO A 20 -5.92 -19.18 -19.35
C PRO A 20 -5.88 -17.66 -19.13
N SER A 21 -7.00 -17.09 -18.67
CA SER A 21 -7.06 -15.69 -18.27
C SER A 21 -6.04 -15.44 -17.15
N PRO A 22 -5.38 -14.27 -17.12
CA PRO A 22 -4.41 -13.97 -16.07
C PRO A 22 -5.12 -14.00 -14.70
N PRO A 23 -4.50 -14.59 -13.67
CA PRO A 23 -5.09 -14.65 -12.34
C PRO A 23 -5.32 -13.23 -11.79
N PRO A 24 -6.38 -13.02 -10.99
CA PRO A 24 -6.63 -11.74 -10.35
C PRO A 24 -5.44 -11.35 -9.46
N PRO A 25 -5.11 -10.05 -9.37
CA PRO A 25 -4.03 -9.59 -8.52
C PRO A 25 -4.28 -9.98 -7.05
N PRO A 26 -3.25 -10.39 -6.30
CA PRO A 26 -3.41 -10.79 -4.90
C PRO A 26 -3.93 -9.61 -4.06
N PRO A 27 -4.80 -9.86 -3.07
CA PRO A 27 -5.50 -8.82 -2.30
C PRO A 27 -4.53 -7.85 -1.59
N HIS A 28 -3.37 -8.35 -1.18
CA HIS A 28 -2.33 -7.59 -0.48
C HIS A 28 -1.71 -6.46 -1.33
N ALA A 29 -1.80 -6.53 -2.66
CA ALA A 29 -1.22 -5.51 -3.53
C ALA A 29 -1.93 -4.15 -3.39
N VAL A 30 -3.22 -4.16 -3.04
CA VAL A 30 -4.03 -2.95 -2.84
C VAL A 30 -3.65 -2.23 -1.54
N ASP A 31 -3.27 -2.98 -0.50
CA ASP A 31 -2.82 -2.41 0.77
C ASP A 31 -1.51 -1.62 0.60
N TRP A 32 -0.58 -2.13 -0.21
CA TRP A 32 0.69 -1.46 -0.48
C TRP A 32 0.53 -0.16 -1.26
N TRP A 33 -0.46 -0.10 -2.17
CA TRP A 33 -0.82 1.17 -2.80
C TRP A 33 -1.31 2.18 -1.77
N SER A 34 -2.22 1.76 -0.90
CA SER A 34 -2.78 2.62 0.14
C SER A 34 -1.70 3.11 1.11
N LEU A 35 -0.70 2.28 1.42
CA LEU A 35 0.48 2.68 2.18
C LEU A 35 1.27 3.79 1.48
N GLY A 36 1.51 3.68 0.17
CA GLY A 36 2.19 4.71 -0.61
C GLY A 36 1.44 6.05 -0.60
N ILE A 37 0.11 6.01 -0.73
CA ILE A 37 -0.76 7.20 -0.63
C ILE A 37 -0.64 7.82 0.77
N LEU A 38 -0.71 7.01 1.82
CA LEU A 38 -0.63 7.47 3.20
C LEU A 38 0.73 8.11 3.52
N ILE A 39 1.84 7.50 3.10
CA ILE A 39 3.18 8.07 3.32
C ILE A 39 3.28 9.44 2.63
N PHE A 40 2.81 9.55 1.38
CA PHE A 40 2.79 10.82 0.67
C PHE A 40 1.93 11.86 1.41
N GLU A 41 0.74 11.48 1.88
CA GLU A 41 -0.16 12.37 2.60
C GLU A 41 0.43 12.84 3.95
N LEU A 42 1.14 11.97 4.68
CA LEU A 42 1.82 12.34 5.93
C LEU A 42 2.97 13.33 5.69
N LEU A 43 3.62 13.28 4.53
CA LEU A 43 4.74 14.16 4.18
C LEU A 43 4.28 15.53 3.64
N TYR A 44 3.24 15.53 2.81
CA TYR A 44 2.81 16.72 2.06
C TYR A 44 1.45 17.29 2.49
N GLY A 45 0.70 16.60 3.35
CA GLY A 45 -0.64 17.00 3.79
C GLY A 45 -1.74 16.90 2.72
N THR A 46 -1.43 16.31 1.56
CA THR A 46 -2.39 16.08 0.47
C THR A 46 -2.10 14.74 -0.20
N THR A 47 -3.11 14.13 -0.82
CA THR A 47 -2.93 12.93 -1.62
C THR A 47 -2.33 13.26 -3.00
N PRO A 48 -1.51 12.36 -3.58
CA PRO A 48 -0.76 12.65 -4.81
C PRO A 48 -1.64 12.79 -6.06
N PHE A 49 -2.85 12.24 -6.03
CA PHE A 49 -3.79 12.23 -7.16
C PHE A 49 -5.06 13.06 -6.91
N ARG A 50 -5.04 13.94 -5.90
CA ARG A 50 -6.19 14.79 -5.56
C ARG A 50 -6.59 15.68 -6.75
N GLY A 51 -7.81 15.51 -7.24
CA GLY A 51 -8.46 16.45 -8.17
C GLY A 51 -9.40 17.40 -7.43
N ALA A 52 -9.88 18.44 -8.12
CA ALA A 52 -10.92 19.33 -7.58
C ALA A 52 -12.27 18.60 -7.41
N ARG A 53 -12.51 17.60 -8.26
CA ARG A 53 -13.70 16.74 -8.23
C ARG A 53 -13.33 15.27 -7.99
N ARG A 54 -14.31 14.46 -7.57
CA ARG A 54 -14.15 13.01 -7.43
C ARG A 54 -13.77 12.36 -8.77
N ASP A 55 -14.47 12.76 -9.82
CA ASP A 55 -14.30 12.28 -11.19
C ASP A 55 -12.84 12.47 -11.66
N GLU A 56 -12.32 13.68 -11.46
CA GLU A 56 -10.93 14.05 -11.76
C GLU A 56 -9.92 13.27 -10.89
N THR A 57 -10.24 13.03 -9.61
CA THR A 57 -9.40 12.22 -8.72
C THR A 57 -9.27 10.79 -9.23
N PHE A 58 -10.38 10.17 -9.69
CA PHE A 58 -10.33 8.84 -10.29
C PHE A 58 -9.51 8.81 -11.58
N GLU A 59 -9.68 9.81 -12.45
CA GLU A 59 -8.86 9.91 -13.66
C GLU A 59 -7.37 10.08 -13.34
N ASN A 60 -7.04 10.89 -12.34
CA ASN A 60 -5.66 11.09 -11.89
C ASN A 60 -5.05 9.79 -11.35
N ILE A 61 -5.78 9.04 -10.53
CA ILE A 61 -5.33 7.72 -10.05
C ILE A 61 -4.96 6.82 -11.22
N ILE A 62 -5.77 6.79 -12.28
CA ILE A 62 -5.55 5.91 -13.44
C ILE A 62 -4.46 6.45 -14.38
N LYS A 63 -4.43 7.76 -14.65
CA LYS A 63 -3.63 8.32 -15.77
C LYS A 63 -2.51 9.27 -15.33
N ALA A 64 -2.68 10.02 -14.25
CA ALA A 64 -1.69 11.02 -13.87
C ALA A 64 -0.38 10.36 -13.40
N PRO A 65 0.79 10.90 -13.79
CA PRO A 65 2.06 10.49 -13.23
C PRO A 65 2.20 10.99 -11.79
N LEU A 66 2.93 10.25 -10.96
CA LEU A 66 3.28 10.70 -9.62
C LEU A 66 4.20 11.94 -9.73
N ARG A 67 3.87 13.00 -8.97
CA ARG A 67 4.67 14.22 -8.90
C ARG A 67 4.92 14.61 -7.46
N PHE A 68 6.17 14.94 -7.15
CA PHE A 68 6.56 15.41 -5.82
C PHE A 68 6.59 16.94 -5.78
N PRO A 69 5.91 17.57 -4.80
CA PRO A 69 6.07 18.99 -4.53
C PRO A 69 7.53 19.35 -4.20
N ALA A 70 7.93 20.59 -4.51
CA ALA A 70 9.28 21.06 -4.19
C ALA A 70 9.53 21.20 -2.68
N LYS A 71 8.47 21.32 -1.87
CA LYS A 71 8.53 21.46 -0.41
C LYS A 71 7.40 20.65 0.26
N PRO A 72 7.67 20.02 1.43
CA PRO A 72 8.99 19.83 2.03
C PRO A 72 9.90 18.94 1.17
N ALA A 73 11.22 19.17 1.25
CA ALA A 73 12.19 18.29 0.61
C ALA A 73 12.26 16.98 1.40
N VAL A 74 12.12 15.86 0.69
CA VAL A 74 12.21 14.51 1.25
C VAL A 74 13.47 13.82 0.72
N SER A 75 13.96 12.82 1.44
CA SER A 75 15.13 12.05 1.00
C SER A 75 14.84 11.27 -0.30
N ASP A 76 15.88 10.96 -1.07
CA ASP A 76 15.70 10.25 -2.34
C ASP A 76 15.21 8.81 -2.11
N GLU A 77 15.60 8.18 -0.99
CA GLU A 77 15.07 6.86 -0.59
C GLU A 77 13.57 6.92 -0.30
N CYS A 78 13.08 8.05 0.22
CA CYS A 78 11.66 8.25 0.46
C CYS A 78 10.89 8.36 -0.86
N ARG A 79 11.42 9.13 -1.82
CA ARG A 79 10.82 9.26 -3.16
C ARG A 79 10.78 7.91 -3.86
N ASP A 80 11.90 7.19 -3.87
CA ASP A 80 12.04 5.87 -4.48
C ASP A 80 11.05 4.85 -3.88
N LEU A 81 10.86 4.88 -2.55
CA LEU A 81 9.85 4.03 -1.90
C LEU A 81 8.43 4.32 -2.41
N ILE A 82 8.03 5.60 -2.41
CA ILE A 82 6.68 6.01 -2.82
C ILE A 82 6.46 5.70 -4.31
N GLU A 83 7.45 5.96 -5.17
CA GLU A 83 7.39 5.62 -6.59
C GLU A 83 7.17 4.12 -6.82
N LYS A 84 7.88 3.27 -6.07
CA LYS A 84 7.76 1.81 -6.15
C LYS A 84 6.45 1.25 -5.57
N LEU A 85 5.87 1.92 -4.57
CA LEU A 85 4.56 1.56 -4.00
C LEU A 85 3.40 2.02 -4.89
N LEU A 86 3.53 3.16 -5.56
CA LEU A 86 2.51 3.76 -6.44
C LEU A 86 2.69 3.37 -7.92
N VAL A 87 3.32 2.23 -8.19
CA VAL A 87 3.34 1.63 -9.53
C VAL A 87 1.94 1.13 -9.87
N LYS A 88 1.39 1.61 -11.00
CA LYS A 88 0.05 1.25 -11.48
C LYS A 88 -0.03 -0.23 -11.88
N ASP A 89 1.05 -0.74 -12.46
CA ASP A 89 1.19 -2.14 -12.84
C ASP A 89 1.47 -3.01 -11.61
N VAL A 90 0.48 -3.84 -11.23
CA VAL A 90 0.50 -4.61 -9.98
C VAL A 90 1.68 -5.60 -9.89
N PRO A 91 2.01 -6.41 -10.91
CA PRO A 91 3.20 -7.27 -10.93
C PRO A 91 4.53 -6.56 -10.67
N ARG A 92 4.62 -5.26 -10.97
CA ARG A 92 5.84 -4.45 -10.81
C ARG A 92 5.86 -3.66 -9.50
N ARG A 93 4.76 -3.65 -8.76
CA ARG A 93 4.63 -2.94 -7.49
C ARG A 93 5.44 -3.61 -6.38
N LEU A 94 6.08 -2.79 -5.55
CA LEU A 94 6.79 -3.26 -4.36
C LEU A 94 5.82 -3.92 -3.37
N GLY A 95 6.20 -5.07 -2.84
CA GLY A 95 5.37 -5.86 -1.94
C GLY A 95 4.48 -6.88 -2.65
N THR A 96 4.50 -6.94 -3.98
CA THR A 96 3.77 -7.98 -4.73
C THR A 96 4.46 -9.34 -4.67
N ARG A 97 5.79 -9.42 -4.62
CA ARG A 97 6.51 -10.71 -4.71
C ARG A 97 6.77 -11.35 -3.34
N ALA A 98 7.30 -10.59 -2.38
CA ALA A 98 7.59 -11.09 -1.03
C ALA A 98 6.85 -10.31 0.08
N GLY A 99 5.79 -9.58 -0.27
CA GLY A 99 4.95 -8.89 0.71
C GLY A 99 5.71 -7.85 1.51
N ALA A 100 5.45 -7.85 2.83
CA ALA A 100 6.03 -6.89 3.76
C ALA A 100 7.57 -6.96 3.81
N ASN A 101 8.18 -8.10 3.47
CA ASN A 101 9.64 -8.25 3.56
C ASN A 101 10.38 -7.36 2.56
N GLU A 102 9.86 -7.20 1.34
CA GLU A 102 10.44 -6.27 0.35
C GLU A 102 10.40 -4.83 0.83
N ILE A 103 9.30 -4.43 1.47
CA ILE A 103 9.10 -3.07 1.95
C ILE A 103 10.01 -2.82 3.15
N LYS A 104 10.08 -3.76 4.11
CA LYS A 104 10.95 -3.66 5.29
C LYS A 104 12.43 -3.60 4.93
N ALA A 105 12.83 -4.25 3.83
CA ALA A 105 14.20 -4.26 3.33
C ALA A 105 14.57 -2.98 2.54
N HIS A 106 13.62 -2.09 2.28
CA HIS A 106 13.87 -0.86 1.53
C HIS A 106 14.86 0.05 2.27
N PRO A 107 15.81 0.73 1.58
CA PRO A 107 16.78 1.62 2.22
C PRO A 107 16.16 2.71 3.11
N TRP A 108 14.96 3.17 2.78
CA TRP A 108 14.21 4.13 3.59
C TRP A 108 13.94 3.64 5.03
N PHE A 109 13.79 2.33 5.22
CA PHE A 109 13.56 1.71 6.52
C PHE A 109 14.82 1.13 7.17
N LYS A 110 16.02 1.37 6.61
CA LYS A 110 17.27 0.78 7.09
C LYS A 110 17.56 1.06 8.57
N SER A 111 17.14 2.21 9.08
CA SER A 111 17.33 2.60 10.49
C SER A 111 16.30 2.00 11.45
N ILE A 112 15.26 1.34 10.94
CA ILE A 112 14.18 0.80 11.77
C ILE A 112 14.54 -0.60 12.25
N ASN A 113 14.59 -0.78 13.57
CA ASN A 113 14.66 -2.11 14.15
C ASN A 113 13.25 -2.69 14.30
N TRP A 114 12.81 -3.42 13.27
CA TRP A 114 11.48 -4.03 13.22
C TRP A 114 11.15 -4.95 14.40
N ALA A 115 12.15 -5.53 15.07
CA ALA A 115 11.94 -6.40 16.24
C ALA A 115 11.65 -5.60 17.53
N LEU A 116 12.20 -4.38 17.64
CA LEU A 116 12.09 -3.54 18.82
C LEU A 116 11.08 -2.40 18.68
N LEU A 117 10.50 -2.21 17.49
CA LEU A 117 9.59 -1.10 17.19
C LEU A 117 8.46 -0.90 18.21
N ARG A 118 7.92 -1.99 18.80
CA ARG A 118 6.85 -1.91 19.81
C ARG A 118 7.30 -1.30 21.15
N ASN A 119 8.60 -1.23 21.39
CA ASN A 119 9.22 -0.74 22.61
C ASN A 119 9.87 0.64 22.42
N GLU A 120 9.85 1.20 21.20
CA GLU A 120 10.37 2.55 20.94
C GLU A 120 9.39 3.62 21.44
N ALA A 121 9.95 4.72 21.97
CA ALA A 121 9.14 5.86 22.38
C ALA A 121 8.56 6.55 21.13
N PRO A 122 7.24 6.82 21.10
CA PRO A 122 6.65 7.50 19.96
C PRO A 122 7.21 8.93 19.85
N PRO A 123 7.38 9.46 18.64
CA PRO A 123 7.94 10.80 18.42
C PRO A 123 7.02 11.91 18.96
N TYR A 124 5.74 11.61 19.14
CA TYR A 124 4.76 12.53 19.70
C TYR A 124 3.84 11.78 20.67
N VAL A 125 3.75 12.27 21.90
CA VAL A 125 2.79 11.81 22.91
C VAL A 125 1.74 12.91 23.09
N PRO A 126 0.49 12.70 22.64
CA PRO A 126 -0.58 13.69 22.82
C PRO A 126 -0.80 13.97 24.31
N ARG A 127 -0.78 15.25 24.69
CA ARG A 127 -1.12 15.65 26.06
C ARG A 127 -2.60 15.34 26.30
N ARG A 128 -2.89 14.43 27.23
CA ARG A 128 -4.27 14.21 27.67
C ARG A 128 -4.81 15.52 28.22
N ALA A 129 -5.96 15.97 27.71
CA ALA A 129 -6.65 17.11 28.29
C ALA A 129 -6.87 16.80 29.79
N SER A 130 -6.27 17.62 30.65
CA SER A 130 -6.56 17.58 32.09
C SER A 130 -8.07 17.79 32.22
N LYS A 131 -8.79 16.80 32.76
CA LYS A 131 -10.13 17.09 33.29
C LYS A 131 -9.90 18.17 34.34
N ASN A 132 -10.39 19.38 34.06
CA ASN A 132 -10.29 20.50 34.99
C ASN A 132 -10.67 20.03 36.39
N ALA A 133 -9.72 20.12 37.31
CA ALA A 133 -10.00 20.18 38.73
C ALA A 133 -10.78 21.49 38.95
N GLY A 134 -12.11 21.38 38.92
CA GLY A 134 -13.02 22.49 39.08
C GLY A 134 -14.37 22.00 39.57
N GLY A 135 -14.49 21.86 40.89
CA GLY A 135 -15.73 21.46 41.55
C GLY A 135 -15.55 21.18 43.03
N SER A 136 -15.19 22.21 43.81
CA SER A 136 -15.47 22.23 45.25
C SER A 136 -16.98 22.05 45.45
N GLY A 137 -17.39 21.04 46.20
CA GLY A 137 -18.79 20.80 46.55
C GLY A 137 -18.88 19.76 47.66
N ALA A 138 -19.00 20.24 48.89
CA ALA A 138 -19.36 19.44 50.05
C ALA A 138 -20.71 18.73 49.83
N GLY A 139 -20.81 17.49 50.29
CA GLY A 139 -22.04 16.71 50.21
C GLY A 139 -21.89 15.35 50.88
N SER A 140 -21.93 15.36 52.21
CA SER A 140 -22.13 14.17 53.04
C SER A 140 -23.37 13.41 52.57
N GLY A 141 -23.29 12.09 52.41
CA GLY A 141 -24.46 11.29 52.10
C GLY A 141 -24.11 9.85 51.75
N ALA A 142 -24.35 8.97 52.72
CA ALA A 142 -24.28 7.53 52.61
C ALA A 142 -25.02 6.98 51.37
N PHE A 143 -24.46 5.94 50.76
CA PHE A 143 -25.27 4.91 50.11
C PHE A 143 -24.59 3.55 50.26
N GLU A 144 -25.05 2.83 51.27
CA GLU A 144 -24.98 1.38 51.37
C GLU A 144 -25.83 0.74 50.26
N ASN A 145 -25.34 -0.40 49.74
CA ASN A 145 -26.11 -1.55 49.29
C ASN A 145 -27.32 -1.31 48.36
N PHE A 146 -27.09 -1.43 47.06
CA PHE A 146 -27.86 -2.33 46.16
C PHE A 146 -27.07 -2.59 44.88
#